data_AF-A0AAN9FYW6-F1
#
_entry.id   AF-A0AAN9FYW6-F1
#
_cell.length_a   1.000
_cell.length_b   1.000
_cell.length_c   1.000
_cell.angle_alpha   90.00
_cell.angle_beta   90.00
_cell.angle_gamma   90.00
#
_symmetry.space_group_name_H-M   'P 1'
#
loop_
_entity.id
_entity.type
_entity.pdbx_description
1 polymer ?
#
loop_
_entity_poly.entity_id
_entity_poly.type
_entity_poly.pdbx_seq_one_letter_code
_entity_poly.pdbx_strand_id
1 'polypeptide(L)'
;MTTFCQSPNVAQTIEKLVLHEQEMNARLDVEDEQDQEYAKTGLQALELEDGGGEVLRLLDADGLLLSRNVDPNILDKFQNFEAREDDVLLATYPKSGTHWVWEIVSMLKKSSPTLMSETIMPLDFLPANMLGALPSPRVLSTHMPFLRIPRDFLARDCKIVWVVRNPWDVAVSYYHFVKKLTVFEYSGDWNGFFELFLDGNIPYNSWFEHTQEWLKGMDTTSNILLVRYEDLHADFKKEVQRLADFLNVEVTDDTLDIIQQETSFANMSLKKVDITVPISKDGNSCVYRKGECGDWRNYFSEQQWAELKGAYRVSLNHHQRTLQYTSEKIN
;
A
#
# COMPACT_ATOMS: atom_id res chain seq x y z
N MET A 1 15.36 -68.08 -9.34
CA MET A 1 15.79 -66.69 -9.57
C MET A 1 14.55 -65.89 -9.91
N THR A 2 14.00 -65.19 -8.92
CA THR A 2 12.76 -64.42 -9.04
C THR A 2 13.14 -63.00 -9.43
N THR A 3 12.93 -62.64 -10.69
CA THR A 3 13.17 -61.30 -11.22
C THR A 3 11.99 -60.40 -10.84
N PHE A 4 12.19 -59.48 -9.90
CA PHE A 4 11.25 -58.41 -9.61
C PHE A 4 11.16 -57.49 -10.82
N CYS A 5 9.98 -57.43 -11.44
CA CYS A 5 9.66 -56.50 -12.50
C CYS A 5 9.43 -55.12 -11.86
N GLN A 6 10.44 -54.24 -11.86
CA GLN A 6 10.25 -52.84 -11.48
C GLN A 6 9.45 -52.14 -12.59
N SER A 7 8.19 -51.83 -12.30
CA SER A 7 7.33 -51.08 -13.21
C SER A 7 7.93 -49.67 -13.46
N PRO A 8 8.09 -49.22 -14.72
CA PRO A 8 8.70 -47.93 -15.08
C PRO A 8 8.10 -46.71 -14.38
N ASN A 9 6.85 -46.83 -13.93
CA ASN A 9 6.07 -45.77 -13.30
C ASN A 9 6.56 -45.41 -11.87
N VAL A 10 7.16 -46.36 -11.15
CA VAL A 10 7.61 -46.11 -9.76
C VAL A 10 8.91 -45.31 -9.73
N ALA A 11 9.86 -45.64 -10.61
CA ALA A 11 11.14 -44.91 -10.70
C ALA A 11 10.94 -43.44 -11.12
N GLN A 12 10.07 -43.19 -12.12
CA GLN A 12 9.73 -41.83 -12.56
C GLN A 12 8.98 -41.02 -11.49
N THR A 13 8.17 -41.69 -10.66
CA THR A 13 7.46 -41.03 -9.54
C THR A 13 8.44 -40.67 -8.42
N ILE A 14 9.38 -41.54 -8.09
CA ILE A 14 10.43 -41.27 -7.09
C ILE A 14 11.32 -40.13 -7.55
N GLU A 15 11.73 -40.10 -8.83
CA GLU A 15 12.54 -39.03 -9.39
C GLU A 15 11.85 -37.66 -9.31
N LYS A 16 10.53 -37.60 -9.57
CA LYS A 16 9.74 -36.37 -9.40
C LYS A 16 9.65 -35.91 -7.95
N LEU A 17 9.50 -36.84 -7.00
CA LEU A 17 9.44 -36.51 -5.58
C LEU A 17 10.78 -35.98 -5.06
N VAL A 18 11.89 -36.58 -5.51
CA VAL A 18 13.25 -36.13 -5.16
C VAL A 18 13.53 -34.75 -5.74
N LEU A 19 13.15 -34.49 -7.00
CA LEU A 19 13.29 -33.17 -7.61
C LEU A 19 12.46 -32.12 -6.87
N HIS A 20 11.21 -32.45 -6.51
CA HIS A 20 10.36 -31.55 -5.74
C HIS A 20 10.93 -31.25 -4.34
N GLU A 21 11.47 -32.26 -3.66
CA GLU A 21 12.14 -32.09 -2.37
C GLU A 21 13.41 -31.22 -2.48
N GLN A 22 14.20 -31.40 -3.55
CA GLN A 22 15.37 -30.57 -3.83
C GLN A 22 15.01 -29.11 -4.13
N GLU A 23 13.95 -28.88 -4.91
CA GLU A 23 13.43 -27.52 -5.18
C GLU A 23 12.91 -26.86 -3.89
N MET A 24 12.23 -27.62 -3.04
CA MET A 24 11.72 -27.14 -1.75
C MET A 24 12.88 -26.79 -0.79
N ASN A 25 13.89 -27.66 -0.67
CA ASN A 25 15.07 -27.40 0.17
C ASN A 25 15.87 -26.19 -0.34
N ALA A 26 16.08 -26.08 -1.66
CA ALA A 26 16.77 -24.92 -2.24
C ALA A 26 16.01 -23.61 -2.00
N ARG A 27 14.67 -23.64 -1.99
CA ARG A 27 13.85 -22.49 -1.63
C ARG A 27 13.99 -22.12 -0.15
N LEU A 28 13.98 -23.11 0.75
CA LEU A 28 14.19 -22.91 2.19
C LEU A 28 15.56 -22.31 2.48
N ASP A 29 16.62 -22.80 1.83
CA ASP A 29 17.98 -22.27 1.99
C ASP A 29 18.06 -20.78 1.58
N VAL A 30 17.40 -20.40 0.48
CA VAL A 30 17.34 -18.99 0.01
C VAL A 30 16.51 -18.11 0.97
N GLU A 31 15.40 -18.63 1.50
CA GLU A 31 14.58 -17.93 2.49
C GLU A 31 15.36 -17.66 3.79
N ASP A 32 16.09 -18.66 4.29
CA ASP A 32 16.94 -18.53 5.48
C ASP A 32 18.08 -17.52 5.28
N GLU A 33 18.71 -17.50 4.10
CA GLU A 33 19.74 -16.49 3.77
C GLU A 33 19.16 -15.07 3.71
N GLN A 34 17.98 -14.91 3.12
CA GLN A 34 17.31 -13.62 3.02
C GLN A 34 16.87 -13.08 4.39
N ASP A 35 16.33 -13.95 5.25
CA ASP A 35 15.89 -13.59 6.59
C ASP A 35 17.07 -13.22 7.50
N GLN A 36 18.22 -13.89 7.32
CA GLN A 36 19.47 -13.48 7.97
C GLN A 36 19.97 -12.10 7.52
N GLU A 37 19.73 -11.70 6.26
CA GLU A 37 20.09 -10.37 5.78
C GLU A 37 19.17 -9.28 6.37
N TYR A 38 17.86 -9.55 6.46
CA TYR A 38 16.92 -8.65 7.15
C TYR A 38 17.27 -8.46 8.63
N ALA A 39 17.67 -9.53 9.31
CA ALA A 39 18.04 -9.47 10.73
C ALA A 39 19.22 -8.51 10.98
N LYS A 40 20.15 -8.37 10.03
CA LYS A 40 21.28 -7.43 10.12
C LYS A 40 20.85 -5.97 10.09
N THR A 41 19.67 -5.68 9.54
CA THR A 41 19.12 -4.32 9.43
C THR A 41 18.04 -4.01 10.46
N GLY A 42 17.82 -4.92 11.43
CA GLY A 42 16.82 -4.76 12.49
C GLY A 42 15.40 -5.19 12.07
N LEU A 43 15.25 -5.87 10.94
CA LEU A 43 13.98 -6.43 10.46
C LEU A 43 13.93 -7.92 10.78
N GLN A 44 12.82 -8.41 11.34
CA GLN A 44 12.67 -9.82 11.72
C GLN A 44 11.61 -10.48 10.86
N ALA A 45 11.90 -11.66 10.28
CA ALA A 45 10.87 -12.43 9.58
C ALA A 45 9.77 -12.87 10.55
N LEU A 46 8.52 -12.76 10.10
CA LEU A 46 7.33 -13.09 10.86
C LEU A 46 6.32 -13.84 9.98
N GLU A 47 5.74 -14.89 10.54
CA GLU A 47 4.63 -15.62 9.95
C GLU A 47 3.38 -15.45 10.81
N LEU A 48 2.27 -15.06 10.20
CA LEU A 48 0.97 -14.90 10.85
C LEU A 48 -0.04 -15.83 10.19
N GLU A 49 -0.70 -16.67 10.98
CA GLU A 49 -1.74 -17.59 10.51
C GLU A 49 -3.12 -16.92 10.63
N ASP A 50 -3.95 -17.04 9.59
CA ASP A 50 -5.36 -16.65 9.66
C ASP A 50 -6.22 -17.71 10.37
N GLY A 51 -7.50 -17.43 10.68
CA GLY A 51 -8.38 -18.43 11.30
C GLY A 51 -8.68 -19.66 10.44
N GLY A 52 -8.27 -19.67 9.17
CA GLY A 52 -8.36 -20.80 8.25
C GLY A 52 -7.09 -21.65 8.18
N GLY A 53 -6.00 -21.27 8.86
CA GLY A 53 -4.72 -21.98 8.83
C GLY A 53 -3.77 -21.51 7.72
N GLU A 54 -4.09 -20.44 7.00
CA GLU A 54 -3.28 -19.94 5.89
C GLU A 54 -2.29 -18.88 6.39
N VAL A 55 -1.04 -18.99 5.95
CA VAL A 55 0.06 -18.17 6.47
C VAL A 55 0.30 -16.93 5.62
N LEU A 56 0.43 -15.79 6.27
CA LEU A 56 0.90 -14.52 5.73
C LEU A 56 2.33 -14.25 6.22
N ARG A 57 3.26 -14.09 5.28
CA ARG A 57 4.68 -13.83 5.59
C ARG A 57 5.02 -12.35 5.52
N LEU A 58 5.60 -11.82 6.58
CA LEU A 58 5.87 -10.40 6.81
C LEU A 58 7.26 -10.19 7.42
N LEU A 59 7.62 -8.91 7.61
CA LEU A 59 8.73 -8.49 8.45
C LEU A 59 8.18 -7.69 9.64
N ASP A 60 8.68 -7.91 10.84
CA ASP A 60 8.49 -7.04 12.00
C ASP A 60 9.65 -6.06 12.14
N ALA A 61 9.31 -4.80 12.38
CA ALA A 61 10.25 -3.72 12.64
C ALA A 61 9.82 -2.96 13.91
N ASP A 62 10.12 -3.54 15.08
CA ASP A 62 9.74 -2.97 16.39
C ASP A 62 8.22 -2.75 16.48
N GLY A 63 7.47 -3.82 16.20
CA GLY A 63 6.01 -3.85 16.22
C GLY A 63 5.33 -3.29 14.98
N LEU A 64 6.08 -2.70 14.03
CA LEU A 64 5.57 -2.31 12.72
C LEU A 64 5.71 -3.47 11.73
N LEU A 65 4.60 -3.94 11.21
CA LEU A 65 4.56 -5.00 10.21
C LEU A 65 4.85 -4.43 8.82
N LEU A 66 5.74 -5.05 8.06
CA LEU A 66 6.17 -4.62 6.74
C LEU A 66 6.11 -5.78 5.73
N SER A 67 6.03 -5.43 4.46
CA SER A 67 6.12 -6.41 3.37
C SER A 67 7.56 -6.89 3.21
N ARG A 68 7.78 -8.15 2.82
CA ARG A 68 9.13 -8.70 2.60
C ARG A 68 9.88 -8.06 1.41
N ASN A 69 9.27 -7.18 0.62
CA ASN A 69 9.97 -6.47 -0.47
C ASN A 69 10.32 -5.01 -0.12
N VAL A 70 10.16 -4.57 1.13
CA VAL A 70 10.68 -3.25 1.56
C VAL A 70 12.19 -3.18 1.38
N ASP A 71 12.73 -1.98 1.28
CA ASP A 71 14.18 -1.77 1.33
C ASP A 71 14.70 -2.30 2.67
N PRO A 72 15.66 -3.26 2.69
CA PRO A 72 16.21 -3.79 3.95
C PRO A 72 16.74 -2.68 4.87
N ASN A 73 17.25 -1.57 4.31
CA ASN A 73 17.81 -0.46 5.09
C ASN A 73 16.75 0.61 5.42
N ILE A 74 15.46 0.30 5.33
CA ILE A 74 14.38 1.27 5.51
C ILE A 74 14.48 2.07 6.83
N LEU A 75 14.85 1.42 7.93
CA LEU A 75 14.97 2.06 9.24
C LEU A 75 16.07 3.13 9.26
N ASP A 76 17.27 2.76 8.83
CA ASP A 76 18.40 3.69 8.71
C ASP A 76 18.11 4.80 7.69
N LYS A 77 17.56 4.42 6.53
CA LYS A 77 17.19 5.35 5.45
C LYS A 77 16.19 6.40 5.93
N PHE A 78 15.18 6.02 6.70
CA PHE A 78 14.16 6.96 7.19
C PHE A 78 14.70 7.84 8.31
N GLN A 79 15.59 7.32 9.15
CA GLN A 79 16.28 8.08 10.19
C GLN A 79 17.23 9.14 9.60
N ASN A 80 17.96 8.79 8.54
CA ASN A 80 18.97 9.64 7.90
C ASN A 80 18.47 10.35 6.64
N PHE A 81 17.16 10.35 6.39
CA PHE A 81 16.59 10.95 5.20
C PHE A 81 16.77 12.47 5.21
N GLU A 82 17.24 13.02 4.09
CA GLU A 82 17.34 14.47 3.88
C GLU A 82 16.25 14.92 2.91
N ALA A 83 15.27 15.65 3.46
CA ALA A 83 14.22 16.30 2.68
C ALA A 83 14.77 17.57 2.03
N ARG A 84 14.17 17.96 0.91
CA ARG A 84 14.40 19.25 0.24
C ARG A 84 13.20 20.13 0.50
N GLU A 85 13.41 21.44 0.56
CA GLU A 85 12.36 22.41 0.87
C GLU A 85 11.15 22.34 -0.09
N ASP A 86 11.39 21.91 -1.34
CA ASP A 86 10.37 21.80 -2.37
C ASP A 86 9.78 20.39 -2.54
N ASP A 87 10.15 19.45 -1.66
CA ASP A 87 9.57 18.12 -1.64
C ASP A 87 8.12 18.14 -1.17
N VAL A 88 7.35 17.18 -1.67
CA VAL A 88 6.01 16.85 -1.20
C VAL A 88 5.99 15.38 -0.76
N LEU A 89 5.53 15.12 0.46
CA LEU A 89 5.31 13.76 0.96
C LEU A 89 3.84 13.38 0.79
N LEU A 90 3.56 12.31 0.08
CA LEU A 90 2.26 11.67 -0.02
C LEU A 90 2.19 10.47 0.93
N ALA A 91 1.49 10.63 2.05
CA ALA A 91 1.31 9.56 3.01
C ALA A 91 -0.06 8.89 2.84
N THR A 92 -0.09 7.56 2.83
CA THR A 92 -1.36 6.82 2.66
C THR A 92 -1.32 5.51 3.43
N TYR A 93 -2.40 5.09 4.08
CA TYR A 93 -2.53 3.66 4.39
C TYR A 93 -2.62 2.89 3.05
N PRO A 94 -2.01 1.70 2.91
CA PRO A 94 -2.05 0.95 1.65
C PRO A 94 -3.47 0.86 1.08
N LYS A 95 -3.57 0.95 -0.25
CA LYS A 95 -4.84 0.83 -1.00
C LYS A 95 -5.84 1.98 -0.80
N SER A 96 -5.38 3.11 -0.27
CA SER A 96 -6.19 4.34 -0.10
C SER A 96 -6.12 5.33 -1.28
N GLY A 97 -5.56 4.93 -2.44
CA GLY A 97 -5.50 5.77 -3.65
C GLY A 97 -4.14 6.41 -3.95
N THR A 98 -3.05 5.88 -3.38
CA THR A 98 -1.68 6.40 -3.52
C THR A 98 -1.28 6.72 -4.96
N HIS A 99 -1.52 5.79 -5.90
CA HIS A 99 -1.12 5.98 -7.30
C HIS A 99 -1.91 7.11 -7.97
N TRP A 100 -3.20 7.23 -7.67
CA TRP A 100 -4.06 8.25 -8.24
C TRP A 100 -3.68 9.65 -7.76
N VAL A 101 -3.53 9.82 -6.44
CA VAL A 101 -3.20 11.12 -5.85
C VAL A 101 -1.75 11.51 -6.15
N TRP A 102 -0.81 10.56 -6.16
CA TRP A 102 0.56 10.84 -6.57
C TRP A 102 0.64 11.40 -7.99
N GLU A 103 -0.14 10.84 -8.91
CA GLU A 103 -0.18 11.30 -10.30
C GLU A 103 -0.74 12.73 -10.38
N ILE A 104 -1.85 13.01 -9.69
CA ILE A 104 -2.45 14.35 -9.61
C ILE A 104 -1.43 15.36 -9.05
N VAL A 105 -0.82 15.06 -7.91
CA VAL A 105 0.16 15.94 -7.25
C VAL A 105 1.39 16.16 -8.14
N SER A 106 1.85 15.12 -8.84
CA SER A 106 3.00 15.21 -9.75
C SER A 106 2.69 16.05 -10.98
N MET A 107 1.51 15.87 -11.59
CA MET A 107 1.04 16.72 -12.69
C MET A 107 0.94 18.18 -12.27
N LEU A 108 0.39 18.47 -11.09
CA LEU A 108 0.33 19.83 -10.53
C LEU A 108 1.72 20.42 -10.32
N LYS A 109 2.61 19.72 -9.61
CA LYS A 109 3.95 20.20 -9.27
C LYS A 109 4.85 20.43 -10.48
N LYS A 110 4.65 19.67 -11.56
CA LYS A 110 5.39 19.81 -12.82
C LYS A 110 4.62 20.60 -13.89
N SER A 111 3.43 21.11 -13.57
CA SER A 111 2.51 21.78 -14.50
C SER A 111 2.35 21.00 -15.82
N SER A 112 2.22 19.68 -15.73
CA SER A 112 2.21 18.77 -16.88
C SER A 112 0.79 18.56 -17.41
N PRO A 113 0.58 18.67 -18.74
CA PRO A 113 -0.69 18.36 -19.37
C PRO A 113 -0.90 16.85 -19.65
N THR A 114 0.07 16.01 -19.31
CA THR A 114 0.00 14.55 -19.52
C THR A 114 0.45 13.80 -18.27
N LEU A 115 0.08 12.52 -18.21
CA LEU A 115 0.61 11.60 -17.20
C LEU A 115 2.15 11.62 -17.17
N MET A 116 2.68 11.48 -15.96
CA MET A 116 4.09 11.33 -15.65
C MET A 116 4.64 10.07 -16.31
N SER A 117 5.82 10.18 -16.90
CA SER A 117 6.57 9.01 -17.38
C SER A 117 7.14 8.21 -16.21
N GLU A 118 7.38 8.87 -15.06
CA GLU A 118 7.88 8.21 -13.87
C GLU A 118 6.82 7.29 -13.26
N THR A 119 7.27 6.17 -12.73
CA THR A 119 6.42 5.24 -11.97
C THR A 119 6.62 5.50 -10.49
N ILE A 120 5.51 5.60 -9.76
CA ILE A 120 5.55 5.74 -8.31
C ILE A 120 6.18 4.50 -7.68
N MET A 121 7.13 4.73 -6.79
CA MET A 121 7.67 3.72 -5.88
C MET A 121 7.72 4.37 -4.50
N PRO A 122 6.92 3.91 -3.52
CA PRO A 122 6.99 4.44 -2.17
C PRO A 122 8.40 4.36 -1.61
N LEU A 123 8.78 5.35 -0.80
CA LEU A 123 10.06 5.42 -0.08
C LEU A 123 10.35 4.12 0.67
N ASP A 124 9.31 3.42 1.10
CA ASP A 124 9.39 2.15 1.80
C ASP A 124 10.12 1.08 0.97
N PHE A 125 9.99 1.13 -0.36
CA PHE A 125 10.56 0.17 -1.31
C PHE A 125 11.71 0.76 -2.13
N LEU A 126 11.81 2.09 -2.22
CA LEU A 126 12.79 2.78 -3.04
C LEU A 126 14.19 2.70 -2.41
N PRO A 127 15.20 2.08 -3.07
CA PRO A 127 16.54 1.97 -2.52
C PRO A 127 17.18 3.34 -2.23
N ALA A 128 17.91 3.45 -1.12
CA ALA A 128 18.51 4.71 -0.67
C ALA A 128 19.41 5.38 -1.73
N ASN A 129 20.17 4.59 -2.50
CA ASN A 129 21.08 5.09 -3.54
C ASN A 129 20.37 5.76 -4.74
N MET A 130 19.07 5.52 -4.92
CA MET A 130 18.28 6.12 -5.99
C MET A 130 17.71 7.50 -5.60
N LEU A 131 17.60 7.80 -4.29
CA LEU A 131 16.95 9.03 -3.80
C LEU A 131 17.67 10.31 -4.18
N GLY A 132 19.02 10.30 -4.11
CA GLY A 132 19.85 11.46 -4.42
C GLY A 132 19.77 11.88 -5.89
N ALA A 133 19.53 10.93 -6.80
CA ALA A 133 19.48 11.15 -8.23
C ALA A 133 18.14 11.74 -8.72
N LEU A 134 17.08 11.73 -7.88
CA LEU A 134 15.78 12.27 -8.27
C LEU A 134 15.85 13.81 -8.40
N PRO A 135 15.40 14.38 -9.53
CA PRO A 135 15.36 15.84 -9.70
C PRO A 135 14.29 16.46 -8.79
N SER A 136 14.52 17.70 -8.37
CA SER A 136 13.52 18.51 -7.67
C SER A 136 12.52 19.14 -8.66
N PRO A 137 11.25 19.38 -8.24
CA PRO A 137 10.66 19.00 -6.96
C PRO A 137 10.34 17.49 -6.90
N ARG A 138 10.60 16.84 -5.76
CA ARG A 138 10.28 15.41 -5.58
C ARG A 138 8.87 15.25 -4.99
N VAL A 139 8.04 14.43 -5.63
CA VAL A 139 6.78 13.94 -5.04
C VAL A 139 7.04 12.51 -4.58
N LEU A 140 7.24 12.35 -3.29
CA LEU A 140 7.62 11.08 -2.65
C LEU A 140 6.40 10.51 -1.92
N SER A 141 6.28 9.19 -1.82
CA SER A 141 5.17 8.56 -1.10
C SER A 141 5.65 7.59 -0.04
N THR A 142 4.81 7.35 0.97
CA THR A 142 5.07 6.36 2.03
C THR A 142 3.77 5.78 2.57
N HIS A 143 3.83 4.56 3.09
CA HIS A 143 2.75 3.95 3.86
C HIS A 143 2.97 4.01 5.36
N MET A 144 4.08 4.59 5.82
CA MET A 144 4.38 4.68 7.25
C MET A 144 3.30 5.40 8.06
N PRO A 145 3.04 4.95 9.30
CA PRO A 145 2.27 5.74 10.25
C PRO A 145 3.01 7.04 10.58
N PHE A 146 2.28 8.06 11.03
CA PHE A 146 2.81 9.42 11.20
C PHE A 146 4.07 9.44 12.08
N LEU A 147 4.15 8.58 13.10
CA LEU A 147 5.31 8.57 13.99
C LEU A 147 6.57 7.93 13.38
N ARG A 148 6.46 7.27 12.24
CA ARG A 148 7.55 6.54 11.57
C ARG A 148 7.94 7.13 10.22
N ILE A 149 7.33 8.24 9.78
CA ILE A 149 7.80 8.95 8.57
C ILE A 149 9.19 9.57 8.78
N PRO A 150 9.93 9.88 7.71
CA PRO A 150 11.18 10.62 7.83
C PRO A 150 10.94 12.01 8.45
N ARG A 151 11.56 12.27 9.60
CA ARG A 151 11.26 13.47 10.41
C ARG A 151 11.72 14.78 9.77
N ASP A 152 12.66 14.71 8.84
CA ASP A 152 13.19 15.89 8.15
C ASP A 152 12.10 16.59 7.30
N PHE A 153 11.07 15.88 6.83
CA PHE A 153 9.90 16.51 6.20
C PHE A 153 9.18 17.49 7.15
N LEU A 154 9.08 17.14 8.43
CA LEU A 154 8.47 18.03 9.44
C LEU A 154 9.44 19.14 9.83
N ALA A 155 10.73 18.82 10.00
CA ALA A 155 11.76 19.79 10.38
C ALA A 155 11.95 20.92 9.35
N ARG A 156 11.75 20.61 8.07
CA ARG A 156 11.86 21.55 6.94
C ARG A 156 10.53 22.14 6.49
N ASP A 157 9.45 21.88 7.22
CA ASP A 157 8.10 22.35 6.88
C ASP A 157 7.66 21.96 5.45
N CYS A 158 8.09 20.77 4.99
CA CYS A 158 7.67 20.23 3.70
C CYS A 158 6.15 19.97 3.70
N LYS A 159 5.53 20.09 2.52
CA LYS A 159 4.10 19.82 2.38
C LYS A 159 3.83 18.33 2.43
N ILE A 160 2.85 17.94 3.23
CA ILE A 160 2.40 16.55 3.36
C ILE A 160 0.95 16.45 2.89
N VAL A 161 0.70 15.59 1.92
CA VAL A 161 -0.64 15.19 1.50
C VAL A 161 -0.94 13.84 2.14
N TRP A 162 -1.85 13.80 3.09
CA TRP A 162 -2.29 12.54 3.70
C TRP A 162 -3.61 12.09 3.07
N VAL A 163 -3.60 10.91 2.45
CA VAL A 163 -4.79 10.33 1.81
C VAL A 163 -5.36 9.22 2.66
N VAL A 164 -6.67 9.30 2.87
CA VAL A 164 -7.44 8.29 3.59
C VAL A 164 -8.62 7.82 2.74
N ARG A 165 -9.02 6.57 2.93
CA ARG A 165 -10.16 5.93 2.27
C ARG A 165 -10.95 5.15 3.31
N ASN A 166 -12.26 4.99 3.08
CA ASN A 166 -13.11 4.23 3.98
C ASN A 166 -12.56 2.82 4.23
N PRO A 167 -12.59 2.34 5.50
CA PRO A 167 -11.91 1.10 5.87
C PRO A 167 -12.52 -0.15 5.21
N TRP A 168 -13.81 -0.10 4.84
CA TRP A 168 -14.48 -1.24 4.21
C TRP A 168 -13.94 -1.50 2.80
N ASP A 169 -13.83 -0.47 1.96
CA ASP A 169 -13.22 -0.61 0.63
C ASP A 169 -11.71 -0.84 0.70
N VAL A 170 -11.03 -0.28 1.71
CA VAL A 170 -9.62 -0.56 1.97
C VAL A 170 -9.44 -2.06 2.22
N ALA A 171 -10.21 -2.66 3.13
CA ALA A 171 -10.13 -4.09 3.43
C ALA A 171 -10.27 -4.96 2.18
N VAL A 172 -11.29 -4.72 1.35
CA VAL A 172 -11.46 -5.44 0.07
C VAL A 172 -10.30 -5.22 -0.87
N SER A 173 -9.87 -3.97 -1.05
CA SER A 173 -8.77 -3.68 -1.96
C SER A 173 -7.44 -4.25 -1.48
N TYR A 174 -7.26 -4.41 -0.17
CA TYR A 174 -6.06 -4.99 0.43
C TYR A 174 -6.08 -6.52 0.30
N TYR A 175 -7.23 -7.16 0.54
CA TYR A 175 -7.39 -8.61 0.31
C TYR A 175 -6.92 -9.02 -1.08
N HIS A 176 -7.44 -8.36 -2.13
CA HIS A 176 -7.03 -8.64 -3.51
C HIS A 176 -5.55 -8.36 -3.77
N PHE A 177 -4.98 -7.36 -3.11
CA PHE A 177 -3.58 -7.01 -3.29
C PHE A 177 -2.64 -8.05 -2.65
N VAL A 178 -2.90 -8.42 -1.40
CA VAL A 178 -2.12 -9.42 -0.66
C VAL A 178 -2.23 -10.78 -1.32
N LYS A 179 -3.44 -11.20 -1.67
CA LYS A 179 -3.68 -12.49 -2.33
C LYS A 179 -2.98 -12.62 -3.68
N LYS A 180 -2.78 -11.51 -4.40
CA LYS A 180 -2.23 -11.48 -5.76
C LYS A 180 -0.72 -11.34 -5.82
N LEU A 181 -0.10 -10.67 -4.85
CA LEU A 181 1.35 -10.50 -4.80
C LEU A 181 2.04 -11.78 -4.31
N THR A 182 3.15 -12.14 -4.94
CA THR A 182 3.90 -13.37 -4.60
C THR A 182 4.63 -13.23 -3.27
N VAL A 183 5.11 -12.03 -2.93
CA VAL A 183 5.91 -11.73 -1.73
C VAL A 183 5.24 -12.10 -0.41
N PHE A 184 3.91 -12.12 -0.38
CA PHE A 184 3.14 -12.44 0.84
C PHE A 184 2.90 -13.92 1.02
N GLU A 185 3.03 -14.71 -0.05
CA GLU A 185 2.79 -16.17 -0.09
C GLU A 185 1.40 -16.62 0.40
N TYR A 186 0.48 -15.67 0.59
CA TYR A 186 -0.81 -15.89 1.20
C TYR A 186 -1.85 -16.43 0.19
N SER A 187 -2.54 -17.51 0.54
CA SER A 187 -3.62 -18.12 -0.27
C SER A 187 -5.01 -18.09 0.37
N GLY A 188 -5.12 -17.57 1.61
CA GLY A 188 -6.37 -17.50 2.36
C GLY A 188 -7.52 -16.79 1.65
N ASP A 189 -8.72 -17.07 2.13
CA ASP A 189 -9.95 -16.52 1.59
C ASP A 189 -10.29 -15.15 2.21
N TRP A 190 -11.49 -14.65 1.90
CA TRP A 190 -11.94 -13.36 2.42
C TRP A 190 -12.12 -13.39 3.95
N ASN A 191 -12.59 -14.49 4.53
CA ASN A 191 -12.89 -14.55 5.96
C ASN A 191 -11.58 -14.55 6.76
N GLY A 192 -10.62 -15.39 6.39
CA GLY A 192 -9.31 -15.40 7.03
C GLY A 192 -8.58 -14.06 6.88
N PHE A 193 -8.65 -13.45 5.70
CA PHE A 193 -8.04 -12.13 5.51
C PHE A 193 -8.74 -11.03 6.32
N PHE A 194 -10.07 -11.09 6.44
CA PHE A 194 -10.84 -10.13 7.21
C PHE A 194 -10.43 -10.14 8.69
N GLU A 195 -10.18 -11.32 9.27
CA GLU A 195 -9.68 -11.45 10.63
C GLU A 195 -8.28 -10.81 10.77
N LEU A 196 -7.35 -11.14 9.88
CA LEU A 196 -6.03 -10.50 9.86
C LEU A 196 -6.12 -8.97 9.74
N PHE A 197 -7.01 -8.45 8.89
CA PHE A 197 -7.24 -7.02 8.72
C PHE A 197 -7.80 -6.36 9.98
N LEU A 198 -8.78 -7.00 10.63
CA LEU A 198 -9.43 -6.49 11.83
C LEU A 198 -8.45 -6.40 13.01
N ASP A 199 -7.58 -7.40 13.15
CA ASP A 199 -6.56 -7.48 14.21
C ASP A 199 -5.33 -6.60 13.91
N GLY A 200 -5.21 -6.05 12.70
CA GLY A 200 -4.02 -5.30 12.28
C GLY A 200 -2.80 -6.19 11.99
N ASN A 201 -3.02 -7.48 11.76
CA ASN A 201 -2.01 -8.49 11.43
C ASN A 201 -1.68 -8.52 9.93
N ILE A 202 -1.44 -7.34 9.36
CA ILE A 202 -1.14 -7.10 7.94
C ILE A 202 -0.09 -5.99 7.82
N PRO A 203 0.57 -5.80 6.66
CA PRO A 203 1.57 -4.75 6.53
C PRO A 203 1.00 -3.37 6.87
N TYR A 204 1.79 -2.57 7.58
CA TYR A 204 1.46 -1.26 8.15
C TYR A 204 0.39 -1.29 9.25
N ASN A 205 0.16 -2.45 9.84
CA ASN A 205 -0.70 -2.71 11.01
C ASN A 205 -2.16 -2.26 10.79
N SER A 206 -2.83 -1.90 11.88
CA SER A 206 -4.23 -1.48 11.88
C SER A 206 -4.45 -0.18 11.12
N TRP A 207 -5.40 -0.19 10.19
CA TRP A 207 -5.89 1.02 9.53
C TRP A 207 -6.38 2.07 10.54
N PHE A 208 -6.97 1.62 11.66
CA PHE A 208 -7.52 2.53 12.67
C PHE A 208 -6.40 3.26 13.42
N GLU A 209 -5.38 2.53 13.87
CA GLU A 209 -4.23 3.12 14.59
C GLU A 209 -3.46 4.05 13.67
N HIS A 210 -3.19 3.62 12.43
CA HIS A 210 -2.55 4.46 11.41
C HIS A 210 -3.33 5.78 11.20
N THR A 211 -4.64 5.68 11.02
CA THR A 211 -5.51 6.85 10.82
C THR A 211 -5.54 7.78 12.04
N GLN A 212 -5.59 7.22 13.26
CA GLN A 212 -5.55 8.00 14.50
C GLN A 212 -4.22 8.74 14.66
N GLU A 213 -3.09 8.10 14.34
CA GLU A 213 -1.78 8.74 14.40
C GLU A 213 -1.67 9.93 13.45
N TRP A 214 -2.16 9.77 12.22
CA TRP A 214 -2.18 10.86 11.24
C TRP A 214 -3.11 12.00 11.64
N LEU A 215 -4.29 11.70 12.19
CA LEU A 215 -5.19 12.72 12.74
C LEU A 215 -4.53 13.51 13.86
N LYS A 216 -3.86 12.83 14.80
CA LYS A 216 -3.09 13.50 15.87
C LYS A 216 -1.94 14.32 15.28
N GLY A 217 -1.27 13.82 14.25
CA GLY A 217 -0.22 14.55 13.54
C GLY A 217 -0.72 15.87 12.95
N MET A 218 -1.90 15.87 12.34
CA MET A 218 -2.55 17.09 11.83
C MET A 218 -2.82 18.13 12.93
N ASP A 219 -3.08 17.72 14.16
CA ASP A 219 -3.28 18.65 15.28
C ASP A 219 -1.96 19.34 15.71
N THR A 220 -0.81 18.81 15.29
CA THR A 220 0.52 19.33 15.65
C THR A 220 1.12 20.30 14.63
N THR A 221 0.60 20.34 13.39
CA THR A 221 1.20 21.11 12.31
C THR A 221 0.20 21.45 11.19
N SER A 222 0.37 22.61 10.55
CA SER A 222 -0.45 23.05 9.43
C SER A 222 0.04 22.57 8.06
N ASN A 223 1.20 21.90 7.98
CA ASN A 223 1.78 21.41 6.73
C ASN A 223 1.20 20.07 6.24
N ILE A 224 0.08 19.62 6.80
CA ILE A 224 -0.61 18.39 6.40
C ILE A 224 -1.98 18.73 5.80
N LEU A 225 -2.22 18.35 4.55
CA LEU A 225 -3.54 18.38 3.92
C LEU A 225 -4.15 16.98 3.91
N LEU A 226 -5.35 16.86 4.47
CA LEU A 226 -6.19 15.66 4.36
C LEU A 226 -6.91 15.62 3.00
N VAL A 227 -6.78 14.49 2.31
CA VAL A 227 -7.53 14.14 1.10
C VAL A 227 -8.28 12.84 1.35
N ARG A 228 -9.59 12.83 1.08
CA ARG A 228 -10.40 11.61 1.14
C ARG A 228 -10.58 11.07 -0.28
N TYR A 229 -10.33 9.78 -0.47
CA TYR A 229 -10.51 9.11 -1.76
C TYR A 229 -11.92 9.32 -2.32
N GLU A 230 -12.92 9.29 -1.46
CA GLU A 230 -14.33 9.45 -1.79
C GLU A 230 -14.68 10.87 -2.22
N ASP A 231 -14.01 11.90 -1.67
CA ASP A 231 -14.25 13.28 -2.08
C ASP A 231 -13.75 13.52 -3.51
N LEU A 232 -12.62 12.91 -3.90
CA LEU A 232 -12.12 12.96 -5.27
C LEU A 232 -13.09 12.34 -6.28
N HIS A 233 -13.82 11.30 -5.85
CA HIS A 233 -14.91 10.72 -6.64
C HIS A 233 -16.14 11.63 -6.70
N ALA A 234 -16.48 12.29 -5.59
CA ALA A 234 -17.68 13.11 -5.48
C ALA A 234 -17.56 14.45 -6.23
N ASP A 235 -16.42 15.13 -6.11
CA ASP A 235 -16.18 16.44 -6.73
C ASP A 235 -14.70 16.64 -7.07
N PHE A 236 -14.27 15.94 -8.13
CA PHE A 236 -12.86 15.88 -8.53
C PHE A 236 -12.20 17.26 -8.67
N LYS A 237 -12.79 18.18 -9.45
CA LYS A 237 -12.19 19.48 -9.75
C LYS A 237 -11.99 20.32 -8.49
N LYS A 238 -12.98 20.33 -7.59
CA LYS A 238 -12.89 21.05 -6.32
C LYS A 238 -11.77 20.51 -5.44
N GLU A 239 -11.65 19.19 -5.33
CA GLU A 239 -10.60 18.55 -4.52
C GLU A 239 -9.20 18.79 -5.12
N VAL A 240 -9.06 18.74 -6.45
CA VAL A 240 -7.80 19.05 -7.14
C VAL A 240 -7.44 20.54 -7.02
N GLN A 241 -8.40 21.45 -7.09
CA GLN A 241 -8.17 22.87 -6.80
C GLN A 241 -7.65 23.06 -5.37
N ARG A 242 -8.27 22.42 -4.37
CA ARG A 242 -7.80 22.50 -2.97
C ARG A 242 -6.38 21.96 -2.81
N LEU A 243 -6.04 20.89 -3.53
CA LEU A 243 -4.67 20.36 -3.59
C LEU A 243 -3.71 21.38 -4.22
N ALA A 244 -4.08 22.00 -5.34
CA ALA A 244 -3.27 23.01 -6.01
C ALA A 244 -3.01 24.22 -5.11
N ASP A 245 -4.05 24.73 -4.44
CA ASP A 245 -3.96 25.83 -3.48
C ASP A 245 -3.00 25.49 -2.35
N PHE A 246 -3.16 24.31 -1.73
CA PHE A 246 -2.26 23.83 -0.69
C PHE A 246 -0.82 23.70 -1.18
N LEU A 247 -0.62 23.27 -2.44
CA LEU A 247 0.69 23.13 -3.07
C LEU A 247 1.27 24.47 -3.58
N ASN A 248 0.54 25.58 -3.48
CA ASN A 248 0.87 26.90 -4.04
C ASN A 248 1.09 26.82 -5.56
N VAL A 249 0.22 26.11 -6.26
CA VAL A 249 0.23 25.97 -7.72
C VAL A 249 -1.04 26.64 -8.27
N GLU A 250 -0.87 27.59 -9.19
CA GLU A 250 -2.00 28.15 -9.93
C GLU A 250 -2.48 27.16 -10.99
N VAL A 251 -3.79 26.94 -11.07
CA VAL A 251 -4.43 26.07 -12.06
C VAL A 251 -5.62 26.78 -12.67
N THR A 252 -5.88 26.48 -13.94
CA THR A 252 -7.07 26.94 -14.67
C THR A 252 -8.10 25.82 -14.76
N ASP A 253 -9.35 26.16 -15.06
CA ASP A 253 -10.41 25.17 -15.32
C ASP A 253 -9.99 24.17 -16.41
N ASP A 254 -9.34 24.64 -17.48
CA ASP A 254 -8.82 23.78 -18.55
C ASP A 254 -7.77 22.77 -18.03
N THR A 255 -6.91 23.21 -17.11
CA THR A 255 -5.89 22.35 -16.49
C THR A 255 -6.56 21.30 -15.59
N LEU A 256 -7.59 21.69 -14.84
CA LEU A 256 -8.39 20.78 -14.02
C LEU A 256 -9.10 19.72 -14.88
N ASP A 257 -9.65 20.11 -16.02
CA ASP A 257 -10.25 19.19 -17.01
C ASP A 257 -9.23 18.17 -17.55
N ILE A 258 -8.04 18.64 -17.91
CA ILE A 258 -6.95 17.78 -18.39
C ILE A 258 -6.52 16.79 -17.32
N ILE A 259 -6.29 17.24 -16.09
CA ILE A 259 -5.91 16.36 -14.97
C ILE A 259 -7.01 15.32 -14.71
N GLN A 260 -8.28 15.71 -14.73
CA GLN A 260 -9.40 14.80 -14.55
C GLN A 260 -9.46 13.72 -15.63
N GLN A 261 -9.27 14.11 -16.89
CA GLN A 261 -9.26 13.18 -18.00
C GLN A 261 -8.06 12.23 -17.91
N GLU A 262 -6.85 12.74 -17.79
CA GLU A 262 -5.62 11.95 -17.79
C GLU A 262 -5.55 11.01 -16.59
N THR A 263 -5.93 11.47 -15.40
CA THR A 263 -5.92 10.66 -14.17
C THR A 263 -7.19 9.82 -13.96
N SER A 264 -8.09 9.75 -14.94
CA SER A 264 -9.22 8.82 -14.89
C SER A 264 -8.73 7.38 -14.77
N PHE A 265 -9.51 6.52 -14.09
CA PHE A 265 -9.15 5.12 -13.90
C PHE A 265 -8.80 4.42 -15.22
N ALA A 266 -9.64 4.60 -16.25
CA ALA A 266 -9.43 4.00 -17.56
C ALA A 266 -8.11 4.42 -18.22
N ASN A 267 -7.75 5.71 -18.14
CA ASN A 267 -6.50 6.19 -18.71
C ASN A 267 -5.31 5.71 -17.90
N MET A 268 -5.33 5.81 -16.57
CA MET A 268 -4.22 5.36 -15.74
C MET A 268 -3.99 3.86 -15.85
N SER A 269 -5.04 3.03 -15.79
CA SER A 269 -4.91 1.58 -15.88
C SER A 269 -4.36 1.10 -17.23
N LEU A 270 -4.54 1.90 -18.28
CA LEU A 270 -4.05 1.60 -19.62
C LEU A 270 -2.63 2.14 -19.86
N LYS A 271 -2.33 3.34 -19.38
CA LYS A 271 -1.12 4.10 -19.76
C LYS A 271 0.01 4.01 -18.74
N LYS A 272 -0.27 3.81 -17.45
CA LYS A 272 0.76 3.79 -16.40
C LYS A 272 1.39 2.40 -16.27
N VAL A 273 2.70 2.37 -16.11
CA VAL A 273 3.43 1.16 -15.75
C VAL A 273 3.06 0.77 -14.33
N ASP A 274 2.71 -0.50 -14.13
CA ASP A 274 2.51 -1.09 -12.82
C ASP A 274 3.68 -2.01 -12.48
N ILE A 275 4.55 -1.56 -11.57
CA ILE A 275 5.72 -2.31 -11.09
C ILE A 275 5.36 -3.59 -10.32
N THR A 276 4.08 -3.80 -9.99
CA THR A 276 3.62 -5.02 -9.33
C THR A 276 3.33 -6.16 -10.30
N VAL A 277 3.22 -5.88 -11.61
CA VAL A 277 2.95 -6.91 -12.63
C VAL A 277 3.98 -8.06 -12.59
N PRO A 278 5.30 -7.80 -12.58
CA PRO A 278 6.31 -8.87 -12.57
C PRO A 278 6.32 -9.72 -11.28
N ILE A 279 5.75 -9.21 -10.19
CA ILE A 279 5.71 -9.86 -8.87
C ILE A 279 4.28 -10.28 -8.48
N SER A 280 3.39 -10.36 -9.46
CA SER A 280 2.03 -10.86 -9.31
C SER A 280 1.95 -12.34 -9.67
N LYS A 281 1.03 -13.07 -9.04
CA LYS A 281 0.84 -14.51 -9.28
C LYS A 281 0.35 -14.85 -10.69
N ASP A 282 -0.36 -13.92 -11.35
CA ASP A 282 -1.03 -14.13 -12.65
C ASP A 282 -0.49 -13.24 -13.77
N GLY A 283 0.59 -12.46 -13.51
CA GLY A 283 1.16 -11.53 -14.47
C GLY A 283 0.28 -10.30 -14.76
N ASN A 284 -0.72 -10.01 -13.93
CA ASN A 284 -1.61 -8.86 -14.10
C ASN A 284 -1.42 -7.81 -13.00
N SER A 285 -1.90 -6.59 -13.25
CA SER A 285 -1.82 -5.47 -12.30
C SER A 285 -2.37 -5.81 -10.91
N CYS A 286 -1.61 -5.51 -9.84
CA CYS A 286 -2.11 -5.56 -8.46
C CYS A 286 -2.62 -4.19 -7.98
N VAL A 287 -2.36 -3.12 -8.74
CA VAL A 287 -2.74 -1.76 -8.40
C VAL A 287 -4.11 -1.38 -8.97
N TYR A 288 -4.33 -1.62 -10.27
CA TYR A 288 -5.54 -1.22 -10.99
C TYR A 288 -6.56 -2.36 -11.02
N ARG A 289 -7.65 -2.23 -10.24
CA ARG A 289 -8.69 -3.26 -10.12
C ARG A 289 -10.08 -2.81 -10.59
N LYS A 290 -10.66 -1.81 -9.91
CA LYS A 290 -11.98 -1.25 -10.23
C LYS A 290 -12.04 0.28 -10.18
N GLY A 291 -11.32 0.88 -9.24
CA GLY A 291 -11.26 2.34 -9.11
C GLY A 291 -12.58 2.98 -8.65
N GLU A 292 -13.40 2.26 -7.87
CA GLU A 292 -14.73 2.69 -7.44
C GLU A 292 -14.85 2.79 -5.91
N CYS A 293 -15.92 3.43 -5.43
CA CYS A 293 -16.33 3.44 -4.03
C CYS A 293 -17.51 2.48 -3.81
N GLY A 294 -17.49 1.71 -2.72
CA GLY A 294 -18.63 0.89 -2.30
C GLY A 294 -18.57 -0.59 -2.68
N ASP A 295 -17.47 -1.07 -3.25
CA ASP A 295 -17.29 -2.48 -3.64
C ASP A 295 -17.31 -3.43 -2.42
N TRP A 296 -17.05 -2.90 -1.23
CA TRP A 296 -17.17 -3.65 0.03
C TRP A 296 -18.51 -4.37 0.21
N ARG A 297 -19.61 -3.84 -0.35
CA ARG A 297 -20.94 -4.46 -0.29
C ARG A 297 -21.01 -5.84 -0.97
N ASN A 298 -20.06 -6.14 -1.86
CA ASN A 298 -19.98 -7.42 -2.55
C ASN A 298 -19.18 -8.49 -1.76
N TYR A 299 -18.60 -8.14 -0.62
CA TYR A 299 -17.70 -9.00 0.15
C TYR A 299 -18.15 -9.20 1.60
N PHE A 300 -18.55 -8.12 2.26
CA PHE A 300 -18.88 -8.16 3.68
C PHE A 300 -20.21 -8.89 3.94
N SER A 301 -20.20 -9.83 4.88
CA SER A 301 -21.42 -10.25 5.54
C SER A 301 -21.96 -9.14 6.47
N GLU A 302 -23.24 -9.21 6.85
CA GLU A 302 -23.82 -8.26 7.80
C GLU A 302 -23.05 -8.25 9.14
N GLN A 303 -22.58 -9.42 9.59
CA GLN A 303 -21.81 -9.57 10.81
C GLN A 303 -20.44 -8.88 10.70
N GLN A 304 -19.65 -9.20 9.66
CA GLN A 304 -18.33 -8.59 9.44
C GLN A 304 -18.44 -7.07 9.30
N TRP A 305 -19.49 -6.58 8.63
CA TRP A 305 -19.73 -5.15 8.51
C TRP A 305 -20.03 -4.52 9.87
N ALA A 306 -20.86 -5.16 10.69
CA ALA A 306 -21.18 -4.70 12.04
C ALA A 306 -19.94 -4.67 12.95
N GLU A 307 -19.08 -5.69 12.87
CA GLU A 307 -17.82 -5.79 13.63
C GLU A 307 -16.87 -4.64 13.27
N LEU A 308 -16.53 -4.48 11.98
CA LEU A 308 -15.61 -3.43 11.55
C LEU A 308 -16.19 -2.03 11.76
N LYS A 309 -17.51 -1.87 11.64
CA LYS A 309 -18.22 -0.62 11.97
C LYS A 309 -18.17 -0.32 13.47
N GLY A 310 -18.22 -1.36 14.31
CA GLY A 310 -18.00 -1.25 15.75
C GLY A 310 -16.61 -0.71 16.06
N ALA A 311 -15.57 -1.34 15.51
CA ALA A 311 -14.19 -0.89 15.62
C ALA A 311 -14.01 0.56 15.15
N TYR A 312 -14.55 0.90 13.98
CA TYR A 312 -14.54 2.28 13.47
C TYR A 312 -15.15 3.29 14.44
N ARG A 313 -16.32 2.97 15.02
CA ARG A 313 -16.99 3.85 15.97
C ARG A 313 -16.18 4.07 17.24
N VAL A 314 -15.56 3.01 17.77
CA VAL A 314 -14.74 3.08 18.99
C VAL A 314 -13.47 3.88 18.72
N SER A 315 -12.73 3.52 17.66
CA SER A 315 -11.43 4.12 17.36
C SER A 315 -11.53 5.59 16.92
N LEU A 316 -12.57 5.96 16.17
CA LEU A 316 -12.66 7.30 15.57
C LEU A 316 -13.79 8.16 16.14
N ASN A 317 -14.32 7.82 17.32
CA ASN A 317 -15.47 8.52 17.94
C ASN A 317 -15.32 10.05 17.96
N HIS A 318 -14.13 10.55 18.32
CA HIS A 318 -13.85 11.99 18.40
C HIS A 318 -13.63 12.66 17.04
N HIS A 319 -13.37 11.88 15.97
CA HIS A 319 -13.04 12.37 14.64
C HIS A 319 -14.10 12.03 13.58
N GLN A 320 -15.28 11.55 13.99
CA GLN A 320 -16.38 11.19 13.07
C GLN A 320 -16.80 12.36 12.17
N ARG A 321 -16.62 13.62 12.61
CA ARG A 321 -16.91 14.80 11.78
C ARG A 321 -15.89 15.02 10.66
N THR A 322 -14.63 14.66 10.90
CA THR A 322 -13.53 14.79 9.92
C THR A 322 -13.57 13.67 8.91
N LEU A 323 -13.82 12.44 9.35
CA LEU A 323 -13.84 11.25 8.50
C LEU A 323 -15.25 10.70 8.34
N GLN A 324 -16.19 11.50 7.82
CA GLN A 324 -17.56 11.05 7.60
C GLN A 324 -17.68 10.05 6.44
N TYR A 325 -17.55 8.76 6.75
CA TYR A 325 -17.97 7.69 5.85
C TYR A 325 -19.41 7.29 6.17
N THR A 326 -20.37 8.11 5.75
CA THR A 326 -21.79 7.76 5.91
C THR A 326 -22.17 6.78 4.80
N SER A 327 -22.78 5.65 5.17
CA SER A 327 -23.38 4.69 4.24
C SER A 327 -24.42 5.30 3.28
N GLU A 328 -24.88 6.51 3.58
CA GLU A 328 -25.91 7.25 2.82
C GLU A 328 -25.35 8.17 1.71
N LYS A 329 -24.04 8.45 1.67
CA LYS A 329 -23.43 9.37 0.69
C LYS A 329 -22.67 8.71 -0.45
N ILE A 330 -22.72 7.38 -0.55
CA ILE A 330 -22.16 6.64 -1.68
C ILE A 330 -23.31 5.81 -2.25
N ASN A 331 -24.14 6.49 -3.04
CA ASN A 331 -25.14 5.95 -3.96
C ASN A 331 -24.94 6.60 -5.31
#